data_AF-A0A7S1R3A0-F1
#
_entry.id   AF-A0A7S1R3A0-F1
#
_cell.length_a   1.000
_cell.length_b   1.000
_cell.length_c   1.000
_cell.angle_alpha   90.00
_cell.angle_beta   90.00
_cell.angle_gamma   90.00
#
_symmetry.space_group_name_H-M   'P 1'
#
loop_
_entity.id
_entity.type
_entity.pdbx_description
1 polymer ?
#
loop_
_entity_poly.entity_id
_entity_poly.type
_entity_poly.pdbx_seq_one_letter_code
_entity_poly.pdbx_strand_id
1 'polypeptide(L)'
;DLFQQVSSKPTSLRASPARSLGTRHFQRSADLATLSRAVATLHEGIKAVLEVDAPRKWDSLSVPAFAQLRRAVLHTSKCSEAFEREAVHAPAVLGFLSSFVDRYPIRVKQACEVITILAKQPVWAAALPNSDLFMRGRAHAELHTAARR
;
A
#
# COMPACT_ATOMS: atom_id res chain seq x y z
N ASP A 1 3.95 73.81 6.57
CA ASP A 1 5.38 74.03 6.29
C ASP A 1 6.11 72.70 6.15
N LEU A 2 6.52 72.31 4.94
CA LEU A 2 7.78 72.69 4.27
C LEU A 2 9.03 72.14 4.98
N PHE A 3 9.57 71.01 4.52
CA PHE A 3 10.65 71.03 3.51
C PHE A 3 10.98 69.62 3.00
N GLN A 4 11.22 69.56 1.69
CA GLN A 4 11.72 68.43 0.92
C GLN A 4 13.19 68.13 1.25
N GLN A 5 13.63 66.88 1.03
CA GLN A 5 14.84 66.66 0.23
C GLN A 5 14.85 65.29 -0.45
N VAL A 6 15.23 65.35 -1.72
CA VAL A 6 15.31 64.31 -2.75
C VAL A 6 16.74 63.77 -2.81
N SER A 7 16.97 62.46 -2.97
CA SER A 7 18.10 61.98 -3.80
C SER A 7 18.03 60.47 -4.14
N SER A 8 17.83 60.22 -5.44
CA SER A 8 18.60 59.34 -6.33
C SER A 8 18.74 57.81 -6.11
N LYS A 9 18.31 57.09 -7.16
CA LYS A 9 18.44 55.64 -7.47
C LYS A 9 19.91 55.15 -7.48
N PRO A 10 20.12 53.81 -7.45
CA PRO A 10 20.44 53.17 -8.73
C PRO A 10 19.73 51.83 -8.99
N THR A 11 19.35 51.67 -10.26
CA THR A 11 18.98 50.44 -10.95
C THR A 11 20.19 49.49 -11.05
N SER A 12 20.05 48.23 -10.66
CA SER A 12 20.87 47.11 -11.17
C SER A 12 20.12 45.80 -10.86
N LEU A 13 19.42 45.23 -11.84
CA LEU A 13 19.89 44.16 -12.74
C LEU A 13 20.03 42.79 -12.06
N ARG A 14 19.19 41.87 -12.56
CA ARG A 14 19.43 40.43 -12.74
C ARG A 14 19.77 39.60 -11.49
N ALA A 15 18.83 38.74 -11.14
CA ALA A 15 19.08 37.30 -11.20
C ALA A 15 17.76 36.58 -11.49
N SER A 16 17.58 36.16 -12.75
CA SER A 16 16.68 35.06 -13.06
C SER A 16 17.26 33.79 -12.44
N PRO A 17 16.53 33.02 -11.61
CA PRO A 17 16.85 31.62 -11.48
C PRO A 17 16.51 30.97 -12.81
N ALA A 18 17.54 30.44 -13.44
CA ALA A 18 17.50 29.67 -14.64
C ALA A 18 16.34 28.65 -14.63
N ARG A 19 15.72 28.51 -15.80
CA ARG A 19 14.79 27.44 -16.15
C ARG A 19 15.29 26.08 -15.65
N SER A 20 14.72 25.60 -14.55
CA SER A 20 14.78 24.21 -14.13
C SER A 20 13.80 23.39 -14.98
N LEU A 21 14.14 23.19 -16.27
CA LEU A 21 13.34 22.38 -17.20
C LEU A 21 13.83 20.93 -17.32
N GLY A 22 14.97 20.58 -16.70
CA GLY A 22 15.56 19.23 -16.75
C GLY A 22 15.14 18.26 -15.65
N THR A 23 14.67 18.74 -14.50
CA THR A 23 14.38 17.90 -13.31
C THR A 23 13.02 17.20 -13.36
N ARG A 24 12.02 17.76 -14.03
CA ARG A 24 10.66 17.19 -14.03
C ARG A 24 10.55 15.88 -14.80
N HIS A 25 11.29 15.70 -15.89
CA HIS A 25 11.25 14.46 -16.68
C HIS A 25 11.99 13.32 -15.96
N PHE A 26 13.11 13.61 -15.31
CA PHE A 26 13.87 12.61 -14.57
C PHE A 26 13.10 12.11 -13.34
N GLN A 27 12.50 13.03 -12.56
CA GLN A 27 11.68 12.68 -11.40
C GLN A 27 10.49 11.79 -11.78
N ARG A 28 9.75 12.16 -12.83
CA ARG A 28 8.60 11.38 -13.33
C ARG A 28 9.00 9.97 -13.78
N SER A 29 10.18 9.80 -14.39
CA SER A 29 10.65 8.47 -14.80
C SER A 29 11.01 7.59 -13.60
N ALA A 30 11.63 8.16 -12.56
CA ALA A 30 11.99 7.45 -11.34
C ALA A 30 10.75 7.05 -10.52
N ASP A 31 9.74 7.91 -10.50
CA ASP A 31 8.45 7.65 -9.84
C ASP A 31 7.72 6.49 -10.53
N LEU A 32 7.66 6.48 -11.87
CA LEU A 32 7.05 5.40 -12.65
C LEU A 32 7.77 4.06 -12.48
N ALA A 33 9.11 4.07 -12.45
CA ALA A 33 9.90 2.86 -12.20
C ALA A 33 9.70 2.32 -10.77
N THR A 34 9.51 3.21 -9.81
CA THR A 34 9.22 2.83 -8.42
C THR A 34 7.81 2.24 -8.29
N LEU A 35 6.82 2.87 -8.91
CA LEU A 35 5.46 2.33 -9.00
C LEU A 35 5.43 0.97 -9.69
N SER A 36 6.09 0.82 -10.84
CA SER A 36 6.13 -0.44 -11.57
C SER A 36 6.71 -1.59 -10.73
N ARG A 37 7.79 -1.32 -9.98
CA ARG A 37 8.36 -2.30 -9.04
C ARG A 37 7.43 -2.62 -7.88
N ALA A 38 6.76 -1.62 -7.32
CA ALA A 38 5.81 -1.79 -6.22
C ALA A 38 4.60 -2.64 -6.65
N VAL A 39 4.06 -2.39 -7.84
CA VAL A 39 2.99 -3.18 -8.47
C VAL A 39 3.45 -4.62 -8.67
N ALA A 40 4.59 -4.84 -9.32
CA ALA A 40 5.11 -6.19 -9.56
C ALA A 40 5.35 -6.95 -8.25
N THR A 41 5.89 -6.29 -7.23
CA THR A 41 6.12 -6.88 -5.91
C THR A 41 4.81 -7.30 -5.25
N LEU A 42 3.80 -6.42 -5.27
CA LEU A 42 2.48 -6.72 -4.70
C LEU A 42 1.80 -7.86 -5.47
N HIS A 43 1.85 -7.80 -6.80
CA HIS A 43 1.28 -8.80 -7.70
C HIS A 43 1.84 -10.21 -7.41
N GLU A 44 3.16 -10.35 -7.24
CA GLU A 44 3.76 -11.65 -6.89
C GLU A 44 3.28 -12.18 -5.53
N GLY A 45 3.05 -11.29 -4.55
CA GLY A 45 2.46 -11.68 -3.27
C GLY A 45 1.01 -12.15 -3.39
N ILE A 46 0.22 -11.47 -4.21
CA ILE A 46 -1.18 -11.81 -4.48
C ILE A 46 -1.27 -13.11 -5.27
N LYS A 47 -0.46 -13.28 -6.31
CA LYS A 47 -0.40 -14.50 -7.11
C LYS A 47 -0.12 -15.74 -6.26
N ALA A 48 0.84 -15.65 -5.33
CA ALA A 48 1.14 -16.76 -4.41
C ALA A 48 -0.08 -17.17 -3.57
N VAL A 49 -0.94 -16.21 -3.19
CA VAL A 49 -2.20 -16.48 -2.47
C VAL A 49 -3.23 -17.13 -3.39
N LEU A 50 -3.39 -16.61 -4.61
CA LEU A 50 -4.34 -17.14 -5.59
C LEU A 50 -4.01 -18.57 -6.02
N GLU A 51 -2.73 -18.97 -5.97
CA GLU A 51 -2.31 -20.34 -6.25
C GLU A 51 -2.76 -21.35 -5.18
N VAL A 52 -3.16 -20.90 -3.99
CA VAL A 52 -3.73 -21.74 -2.91
C VAL A 52 -5.23 -21.96 -3.12
N ASP A 53 -5.59 -22.55 -4.26
CA ASP A 53 -6.97 -22.74 -4.74
C ASP A 53 -7.62 -24.08 -4.35
N ALA A 54 -6.85 -25.02 -3.80
CA ALA A 54 -7.30 -26.39 -3.56
C ALA A 54 -6.93 -26.87 -2.15
N PRO A 55 -7.77 -27.69 -1.47
CA PRO A 55 -7.51 -28.21 -0.13
C PRO A 55 -6.11 -28.84 0.04
N ARG A 56 -5.65 -29.58 -0.97
CA ARG A 56 -4.32 -30.22 -0.94
C ARG A 56 -3.17 -29.21 -0.92
N LYS A 57 -3.34 -28.05 -1.54
CA LYS A 57 -2.33 -26.98 -1.58
C LYS A 57 -2.27 -26.20 -0.28
N TRP A 58 -3.33 -26.20 0.53
CA TRP A 58 -3.36 -25.45 1.78
C TRP A 58 -2.32 -25.94 2.79
N ASP A 59 -2.07 -27.25 2.87
CA ASP A 59 -1.13 -27.79 3.85
C ASP A 59 0.33 -27.44 3.50
N SER A 60 0.67 -27.34 2.21
CA SER A 60 2.03 -27.10 1.74
C SER A 60 2.34 -25.66 1.33
N LEU A 61 1.35 -24.92 0.79
CA LEU A 61 1.56 -23.62 0.16
C LEU A 61 1.03 -22.43 0.97
N SER A 62 0.12 -22.62 1.93
CA SER A 62 -0.50 -21.47 2.61
C SER A 62 0.49 -20.64 3.42
N VAL A 63 1.40 -21.29 4.15
CA VAL A 63 2.42 -20.61 4.96
C VAL A 63 3.42 -19.83 4.08
N PRO A 64 4.05 -20.41 3.04
CA PRO A 64 4.92 -19.64 2.17
C PRO A 64 4.16 -18.55 1.39
N ALA A 65 2.93 -18.81 0.93
CA ALA A 65 2.09 -17.80 0.27
C ALA A 65 1.82 -16.61 1.20
N PHE A 66 1.43 -16.86 2.45
CA PHE A 66 1.24 -15.80 3.45
C PHE A 66 2.54 -15.02 3.71
N ALA A 67 3.68 -15.70 3.81
CA ALA A 67 4.97 -15.04 4.00
C ALA A 67 5.35 -14.14 2.81
N GLN A 68 5.04 -14.57 1.58
CA GLN A 68 5.25 -13.77 0.37
C GLN A 68 4.31 -12.57 0.32
N LEU A 69 3.01 -12.77 0.56
CA LEU A 69 2.02 -11.69 0.67
C LEU A 69 2.43 -10.66 1.73
N ARG A 70 2.75 -11.08 2.95
CA ARG A 70 3.12 -10.16 4.03
C ARG A 70 4.34 -9.32 3.67
N ARG A 71 5.38 -9.93 3.09
CA ARG A 71 6.56 -9.18 2.59
C ARG A 71 6.15 -8.17 1.53
N ALA A 72 5.35 -8.58 0.54
CA ALA A 72 4.92 -7.73 -0.54
C ALA A 72 4.11 -6.52 -0.04
N VAL A 73 3.13 -6.75 0.83
CA VAL A 73 2.31 -5.68 1.44
C VAL A 73 3.15 -4.70 2.26
N LEU A 74 4.11 -5.20 3.06
CA LEU A 74 5.01 -4.35 3.84
C LEU A 74 5.89 -3.48 2.94
N HIS A 75 6.50 -4.07 1.90
CA HIS A 75 7.34 -3.36 0.94
C HIS A 75 6.57 -2.30 0.14
N THR A 76 5.33 -2.60 -0.22
CA THR A 76 4.48 -1.72 -1.05
C THR A 76 3.67 -0.72 -0.21
N SER A 77 3.70 -0.78 1.12
CA SER A 77 2.89 0.03 2.05
C SER A 77 2.90 1.54 1.82
N LYS A 78 3.93 2.09 1.18
CA LYS A 78 4.07 3.53 0.87
C LYS A 78 3.55 3.92 -0.52
N CYS A 79 3.02 2.98 -1.30
CA CYS A 79 2.59 3.18 -2.68
C CYS A 79 1.12 2.79 -2.85
N SER A 80 0.20 3.70 -2.54
CA SER A 80 -1.26 3.49 -2.65
C SER A 80 -1.69 3.04 -4.04
N GLU A 81 -1.12 3.65 -5.08
CA GLU A 81 -1.43 3.35 -6.48
C GLU A 81 -1.18 1.86 -6.84
N ALA A 82 -0.21 1.20 -6.19
CA ALA A 82 0.00 -0.22 -6.41
C ALA A 82 -1.14 -1.08 -5.85
N PHE A 83 -1.67 -0.71 -4.68
CA PHE A 83 -2.85 -1.37 -4.12
C PHE A 83 -4.11 -1.13 -4.94
N GLU A 84 -4.25 0.06 -5.53
CA GLU A 84 -5.37 0.39 -6.42
C GLU A 84 -5.39 -0.47 -7.67
N ARG A 85 -4.23 -0.70 -8.30
CA ARG A 85 -4.12 -1.55 -9.50
C ARG A 85 -4.46 -3.01 -9.22
N GLU A 86 -4.19 -3.49 -8.02
CA GLU A 86 -4.45 -4.87 -7.63
C GLU A 86 -5.78 -5.05 -6.87
N ALA A 87 -6.62 -4.00 -6.79
CA ALA A 87 -7.84 -4.00 -5.98
C ALA A 87 -8.85 -5.09 -6.38
N VAL A 88 -8.83 -5.54 -7.64
CA VAL A 88 -9.68 -6.64 -8.13
C VAL A 88 -9.47 -7.95 -7.36
N HIS A 89 -8.30 -8.13 -6.75
CA HIS A 89 -7.94 -9.33 -5.98
C HIS A 89 -8.28 -9.23 -4.49
N ALA A 90 -8.77 -8.09 -4.01
CA ALA A 90 -9.03 -7.87 -2.60
C ALA A 90 -9.96 -8.94 -1.97
N PRO A 91 -11.09 -9.36 -2.59
CA PRO A 91 -11.94 -10.39 -2.00
C PRO A 91 -11.22 -11.72 -1.78
N ALA A 92 -10.41 -12.15 -2.75
CA ALA A 92 -9.68 -13.42 -2.67
C ALA A 92 -8.60 -13.39 -1.58
N VAL A 93 -7.84 -12.29 -1.50
CA VAL A 93 -6.80 -12.11 -0.48
C VAL A 93 -7.39 -12.04 0.93
N LEU A 94 -8.51 -11.33 1.11
CA LEU A 94 -9.20 -11.25 2.40
C LEU A 94 -9.81 -12.62 2.81
N GLY A 95 -10.39 -13.35 1.86
CA GLY A 95 -10.88 -14.71 2.09
C GLY A 95 -9.77 -15.69 2.47
N PHE A 96 -8.60 -15.57 1.82
CA PHE A 96 -7.41 -16.32 2.21
C PHE A 96 -6.96 -15.97 3.63
N LEU A 97 -6.83 -14.69 3.99
CA LEU A 97 -6.39 -14.26 5.33
C LEU A 97 -7.35 -14.76 6.42
N SER A 98 -8.66 -14.71 6.14
CA SER A 98 -9.72 -15.25 7.00
C SER A 98 -9.48 -16.75 7.29
N SER A 99 -9.39 -17.56 6.24
CA SER A 99 -9.15 -19.00 6.36
C SER A 99 -7.77 -19.33 6.97
N PHE A 100 -6.77 -18.50 6.69
CA PHE A 100 -5.40 -18.67 7.18
C PHE A 100 -5.32 -18.49 8.70
N VAL A 101 -5.99 -17.49 9.27
CA VAL A 101 -5.94 -17.29 10.73
C VAL A 101 -6.71 -18.34 11.52
N ASP A 102 -7.78 -18.88 10.95
CA ASP A 102 -8.52 -20.00 11.53
C ASP A 102 -7.63 -21.24 11.66
N ARG A 103 -6.83 -21.50 10.63
CA ARG A 103 -5.93 -22.66 10.58
C ARG A 103 -4.61 -22.46 11.31
N TYR A 104 -4.11 -21.23 11.38
CA TYR A 104 -2.83 -20.89 12.00
C TYR A 104 -2.94 -19.79 13.07
N PRO A 105 -3.56 -20.07 14.24
CA PRO A 105 -3.80 -19.08 15.29
C PRO A 105 -2.53 -18.37 15.79
N ILE A 106 -1.37 -19.05 15.77
CA ILE A 106 -0.08 -18.46 16.17
C ILE A 106 0.35 -17.28 15.27
N ARG A 107 -0.23 -17.16 14.06
CA ARG A 107 0.11 -16.13 13.08
C ARG A 107 -0.89 -14.97 13.03
N VAL A 108 -1.90 -14.94 13.91
CA VAL A 108 -2.93 -13.89 13.94
C VAL A 108 -2.31 -12.50 13.99
N LYS A 109 -1.31 -12.28 14.85
CA LYS A 109 -0.61 -10.98 14.94
C LYS A 109 0.02 -10.54 13.61
N GLN A 110 0.63 -11.47 12.88
CA GLN A 110 1.23 -11.20 11.58
C GLN A 110 0.15 -10.87 10.52
N ALA A 111 -1.01 -11.54 10.59
CA ALA A 111 -2.13 -11.25 9.72
C ALA A 111 -2.76 -9.88 10.04
N CYS A 112 -2.86 -9.51 11.33
CA CYS A 112 -3.30 -8.19 11.77
C CYS A 112 -2.43 -7.06 11.18
N GLU A 113 -1.11 -7.23 11.11
CA GLU A 113 -0.21 -6.26 10.46
C GLU A 113 -0.56 -6.06 8.98
N VAL A 114 -0.77 -7.16 8.25
CA VAL A 114 -1.16 -7.11 6.82
C VAL A 114 -2.50 -6.37 6.68
N ILE A 115 -3.50 -6.74 7.47
CA ILE A 115 -4.84 -6.14 7.41
C ILE A 115 -4.82 -4.66 7.79
N THR A 116 -4.00 -4.27 8.77
CA THR A 116 -3.84 -2.85 9.14
C THR A 116 -3.34 -2.03 7.95
N ILE A 117 -2.43 -2.58 7.14
CA ILE A 117 -1.92 -1.89 5.95
C ILE A 117 -2.97 -1.86 4.84
N LEU A 118 -3.67 -2.98 4.60
CA LEU A 118 -4.74 -3.06 3.61
C LEU A 118 -5.91 -2.13 3.95
N ALA A 119 -6.31 -2.04 5.21
CA ALA A 119 -7.39 -1.17 5.67
C ALA A 119 -7.09 0.32 5.52
N LYS A 120 -5.81 0.72 5.44
CA LYS A 120 -5.41 2.09 5.13
C LYS A 120 -5.60 2.46 3.67
N GLN A 121 -5.80 1.48 2.78
CA GLN A 121 -6.01 1.71 1.35
C GLN A 121 -7.52 1.77 1.08
N PRO A 122 -8.07 2.88 0.57
CA PRO A 122 -9.52 3.08 0.46
C PRO A 122 -10.26 1.96 -0.29
N VAL A 123 -9.70 1.49 -1.40
CA VAL A 123 -10.30 0.44 -2.24
C VAL A 123 -10.29 -0.94 -1.57
N TRP A 124 -9.28 -1.24 -0.75
CA TRP A 124 -9.22 -2.48 0.02
C TRP A 124 -10.08 -2.41 1.28
N ALA A 125 -10.13 -1.25 1.92
CA ALA A 125 -11.00 -0.98 3.04
C ALA A 125 -12.48 -1.16 2.68
N ALA A 126 -12.89 -0.74 1.48
CA ALA A 126 -14.24 -0.94 0.97
C ALA A 126 -14.61 -2.43 0.76
N ALA A 127 -13.63 -3.31 0.55
CA ALA A 127 -13.84 -4.75 0.39
C ALA A 127 -13.98 -5.50 1.73
N LEU A 128 -13.47 -4.92 2.82
CA LEU A 128 -13.46 -5.55 4.15
C LEU A 128 -14.85 -5.96 4.65
N PRO A 129 -15.89 -5.10 4.64
CA PRO A 129 -17.21 -5.44 5.18
C PRO A 129 -17.86 -6.65 4.51
N ASN A 130 -17.54 -6.92 3.25
CA ASN A 130 -18.10 -8.01 2.47
C ASN A 130 -17.28 -9.31 2.56
N SER A 131 -16.16 -9.29 3.29
CA SER A 131 -15.29 -10.45 3.42
C SER A 131 -15.68 -11.33 4.61
N ASP A 132 -15.48 -12.64 4.46
CA ASP A 132 -15.64 -13.63 5.54
C ASP A 132 -14.79 -13.33 6.78
N LEU A 133 -13.83 -12.42 6.63
CA LEU A 133 -12.93 -11.96 7.69
C LEU A 133 -13.67 -11.34 8.88
N PHE A 134 -14.92 -10.87 8.70
CA PHE A 134 -15.73 -10.21 9.73
C PHE A 134 -16.76 -11.14 10.39
N MET A 135 -16.94 -12.36 9.88
CA MET A 135 -18.11 -13.19 10.18
C MET A 135 -17.80 -14.43 11.04
N ARG A 136 -16.55 -14.69 11.41
CA ARG A 136 -16.12 -15.95 12.07
C ARG A 136 -15.24 -15.69 13.30
N GLY A 137 -15.18 -16.59 14.29
CA GLY A 137 -14.10 -16.78 15.30
C GLY A 137 -13.52 -15.62 16.16
N ARG A 138 -12.67 -15.98 17.16
CA ARG A 138 -11.92 -15.01 18.00
C ARG A 138 -10.74 -14.35 17.29
N ALA A 139 -10.04 -15.08 16.42
CA ALA A 139 -8.93 -14.56 15.63
C ALA A 139 -9.35 -13.34 14.79
N HIS A 140 -10.61 -13.33 14.34
CA HIS A 140 -11.18 -12.26 13.55
C HIS A 140 -11.52 -11.01 14.38
N ALA A 141 -11.79 -11.12 15.68
CA ALA A 141 -11.99 -9.95 16.52
C ALA A 141 -10.72 -9.07 16.60
N GLU A 142 -9.54 -9.72 16.63
CA GLU A 142 -8.26 -9.02 16.52
C GLU A 142 -8.07 -8.38 15.14
N LEU A 143 -8.37 -9.13 14.08
CA LEU A 143 -8.28 -8.61 12.70
C LEU A 143 -9.25 -7.45 12.46
N HIS A 144 -10.45 -7.53 13.01
CA HIS A 144 -11.48 -6.50 13.00
C HIS A 144 -11.01 -5.23 13.72
N THR A 145 -10.37 -5.40 14.88
CA THR A 145 -9.77 -4.29 15.60
C THR A 145 -8.62 -3.68 14.80
N ALA A 146 -7.80 -4.51 14.15
CA ALA A 146 -6.70 -4.06 13.31
C ALA A 146 -7.18 -3.28 12.07
N ALA A 147 -8.29 -3.71 11.46
CA ALA A 147 -8.92 -3.03 10.32
C ALA A 147 -9.48 -1.64 10.65
N ARG A 148 -9.70 -1.32 11.93
CA ARG A 148 -10.25 -0.03 12.38
C ARG A 148 -9.18 0.98 12.84
N ARG A 149 -7.90 0.60 12.84
CA ARG A 149 -6.77 1.41 13.31
C ARG A 149 -6.09 2.15 12.16
#